data_AF-A0A2R6MCI0-F1
#
_entry.id   AF-A0A2R6MCI0-F1
#
_cell.length_a   1.000
_cell.length_b   1.000
_cell.length_c   1.000
_cell.angle_alpha   90.00
_cell.angle_beta   90.00
_cell.angle_gamma   90.00
#
_symmetry.space_group_name_H-M   'P 1'
#
loop_
_entity.id
_entity.type
_entity.pdbx_description
1 polymer ?
#
loop_
_entity_poly.entity_id
_entity_poly.type
_entity_poly.pdbx_seq_one_letter_code
_entity_poly.pdbx_strand_id
1 'polypeptide(L)'
;MSEQNGEQVPAVVLDYLPHGRAEDDRPQYQKPALAYALGVEEFRLFEVTLQEDVSLTITDRFDASPGNELVADRREIEYEDLSGAAQSELEHAIRDVVETDEQRFVDFYNDAQPITLRLHQLNLLPGIGKKLRNNILEERKRGPFESFEDLGSRVSGLHNPKEVLVERILEELREEDLKYRTFVRVEEQQQ
;
A
#
# COMPACT_ATOMS: atom_id res chain seq x y z
N MET A 1 30.11 -8.17 -16.35
CA MET A 1 29.67 -7.59 -15.07
C MET A 1 28.17 -7.53 -15.16
N SER A 2 27.48 -8.47 -14.51
CA SER A 2 26.03 -8.54 -14.56
C SER A 2 25.52 -7.56 -13.53
N GLU A 3 24.97 -6.44 -13.98
CA GLU A 3 24.10 -5.60 -13.15
C GLU A 3 22.90 -6.48 -12.79
N GLN A 4 22.95 -7.09 -11.60
CA GLN A 4 21.73 -7.52 -10.96
C GLN A 4 21.01 -6.23 -10.57
N ASN A 5 20.24 -5.69 -11.51
CA ASN A 5 19.25 -4.68 -11.20
C ASN A 5 18.15 -5.42 -10.44
N GLY A 6 18.42 -5.72 -9.17
CA GLY A 6 17.42 -6.22 -8.25
C GLY A 6 16.28 -5.22 -8.27
N GLU A 7 15.07 -5.72 -8.48
CA GLU A 7 13.86 -4.90 -8.47
C GLU A 7 13.87 -4.07 -7.18
N GLN A 8 13.89 -2.73 -7.31
CA GLN A 8 13.87 -1.84 -6.15
C GLN A 8 12.53 -2.01 -5.46
N VAL A 9 12.53 -2.08 -4.13
CA VAL A 9 11.30 -2.21 -3.35
C VAL A 9 11.19 -0.96 -2.47
N PRO A 10 10.73 0.17 -3.05
CA PRO A 10 10.50 1.37 -2.27
C PRO A 10 9.43 1.10 -1.21
N ALA A 11 9.73 1.44 0.03
CA ALA A 11 8.86 1.20 1.17
C ALA A 11 8.85 2.40 2.12
N VAL A 12 7.75 2.56 2.86
CA VAL A 12 7.55 3.56 3.91
C VAL A 12 7.59 2.86 5.26
N VAL A 13 8.34 3.39 6.21
CA VAL A 13 8.41 2.86 7.58
C VAL A 13 7.12 3.12 8.34
N LEU A 14 6.53 2.06 8.88
CA LEU A 14 5.34 2.08 9.74
C LEU A 14 5.70 2.09 11.23
N ASP A 15 6.76 1.37 11.61
CA ASP A 15 7.26 1.30 12.98
C ASP A 15 8.74 0.92 12.98
N TYR A 16 9.48 1.39 13.99
CA TYR A 16 10.90 1.12 14.15
C TYR A 16 11.22 0.65 15.57
N LEU A 17 11.76 -0.55 15.67
CA LEU A 17 12.13 -1.25 16.89
C LEU A 17 13.66 -1.38 16.98
N PRO A 18 14.37 -0.41 17.61
CA PRO A 18 15.83 -0.38 17.66
C PRO A 18 16.46 -1.56 18.40
N HIS A 19 15.68 -2.27 19.22
CA HIS A 19 16.12 -3.45 19.98
C HIS A 19 15.34 -4.71 19.60
N GLY A 20 14.74 -4.74 18.39
CA GLY A 20 13.92 -5.85 17.92
C GLY A 20 12.63 -6.05 18.71
N ARG A 21 11.97 -7.19 18.50
CA ARG A 21 10.70 -7.54 19.16
C ARG A 21 10.89 -7.73 20.67
N ALA A 22 9.89 -7.29 21.45
CA ALA A 22 9.90 -7.46 22.91
C ALA A 22 9.88 -8.94 23.32
N GLU A 23 9.18 -9.78 22.56
CA GLU A 23 9.02 -11.22 22.76
C GLU A 23 10.24 -12.05 22.37
N ASP A 24 11.26 -11.43 21.80
CA ASP A 24 12.52 -12.10 21.49
C ASP A 24 13.30 -12.39 22.80
N ASP A 25 13.52 -13.65 23.13
CA ASP A 25 14.21 -14.04 24.37
C ASP A 25 15.74 -13.87 24.32
N ARG A 26 16.30 -13.45 23.18
CA ARG A 26 17.75 -13.20 23.04
C ARG A 26 18.20 -12.02 23.90
N PRO A 27 19.46 -11.99 24.37
CA PRO A 27 20.02 -10.82 25.03
C PRO A 27 19.93 -9.56 24.15
N GLN A 28 19.67 -8.38 24.75
CA GLN A 28 19.42 -7.13 24.02
C GLN A 28 20.50 -6.77 22.99
N TYR A 29 21.77 -7.06 23.26
CA TYR A 29 22.89 -6.79 22.35
C TYR A 29 22.96 -7.74 21.14
N GLN A 30 22.14 -8.79 21.10
CA GLN A 30 22.04 -9.74 19.99
C GLN A 30 20.75 -9.55 19.18
N LYS A 31 19.85 -8.66 19.62
CA LYS A 31 18.60 -8.38 18.92
C LYS A 31 18.88 -7.36 17.83
N PRO A 32 18.75 -7.72 16.54
CA PRO A 32 18.94 -6.76 15.48
C PRO A 32 17.80 -5.73 15.48
N ALA A 33 18.10 -4.52 15.02
CA ALA A 33 17.09 -3.50 14.81
C ALA A 33 16.10 -3.94 13.72
N LEU A 34 14.83 -3.61 13.90
CA LEU A 34 13.75 -4.08 13.04
C LEU A 34 12.83 -2.93 12.66
N ALA A 35 12.37 -2.92 11.42
CA ALA A 35 11.35 -2.00 10.96
C ALA A 35 10.18 -2.76 10.35
N TYR A 36 8.97 -2.30 10.64
CA TYR A 36 7.79 -2.65 9.86
C TYR A 36 7.62 -1.63 8.75
N ALA A 37 7.33 -2.07 7.52
CA ALA A 37 7.27 -1.18 6.37
C ALA A 37 6.14 -1.55 5.40
N LEU A 38 5.65 -0.55 4.68
CA LEU A 38 4.66 -0.66 3.62
C LEU A 38 5.32 -0.41 2.25
N GLY A 39 5.29 -1.40 1.37
CA GLY A 39 5.73 -1.24 -0.02
C GLY A 39 4.87 -0.24 -0.78
N VAL A 40 5.51 0.67 -1.51
CA VAL A 40 4.82 1.76 -2.23
C VAL A 40 4.11 1.25 -3.48
N GLU A 41 4.69 0.27 -4.17
CA GLU A 41 4.16 -0.18 -5.47
C GLU A 41 2.95 -1.12 -5.35
N GLU A 42 2.98 -2.09 -4.44
CA GLU A 42 1.93 -3.12 -4.35
C GLU A 42 1.32 -3.21 -2.94
N PHE A 43 1.58 -2.21 -2.09
CA PHE A 43 1.11 -2.16 -0.69
C PHE A 43 1.48 -3.39 0.14
N ARG A 44 2.48 -4.18 -0.28
CA ARG A 44 2.95 -5.35 0.48
C ARG A 44 3.53 -4.92 1.82
N LEU A 45 3.30 -5.70 2.86
CA LEU A 45 3.81 -5.42 4.20
C LEU A 45 5.09 -6.19 4.43
N PHE A 46 6.09 -5.53 5.02
CA PHE A 46 7.39 -6.12 5.27
C PHE A 46 7.80 -5.98 6.72
N GLU A 47 8.40 -7.05 7.23
CA GLU A 47 9.31 -6.99 8.37
C GLU A 47 10.74 -6.97 7.82
N VAL A 48 11.48 -5.92 8.19
CA VAL A 48 12.83 -5.67 7.68
C VAL A 48 13.79 -5.66 8.86
N THR A 49 14.74 -6.58 8.85
CA THR A 49 15.87 -6.55 9.77
C THR A 49 16.92 -5.61 9.19
N LEU A 50 17.35 -4.62 9.97
CA LEU A 50 18.29 -3.61 9.51
C LEU A 50 19.74 -4.02 9.78
N GLN A 51 20.66 -3.48 8.99
CA GLN A 51 22.09 -3.55 9.26
C GLN A 51 22.44 -2.77 10.55
N GLU A 52 23.64 -3.02 11.09
CA GLU A 52 24.15 -2.32 12.27
C GLU A 52 24.23 -0.80 12.03
N ASP A 53 23.99 -0.01 13.08
CA ASP A 53 24.02 1.46 13.10
C ASP A 53 23.01 2.18 12.17
N VAL A 54 22.07 1.46 11.56
CA VAL A 54 20.95 2.06 10.83
C VAL A 54 19.87 2.51 11.80
N SER A 55 19.40 3.75 11.65
CA SER A 55 18.23 4.27 12.37
C SER A 55 17.22 4.82 11.37
N LEU A 56 15.97 4.40 11.51
CA LEU A 56 14.85 4.89 10.72
C LEU A 56 13.82 5.58 11.62
N THR A 57 13.01 6.44 11.02
CA THR A 57 11.86 7.09 11.65
C THR A 57 10.58 6.70 10.91
N ILE A 58 9.45 6.76 11.60
CA ILE A 58 8.12 6.54 10.99
C ILE A 58 7.98 7.53 9.83
N THR A 59 7.37 7.09 8.73
CA THR A 59 7.21 7.81 7.44
C THR A 59 8.47 7.92 6.57
N ASP A 60 9.64 7.49 7.05
CA ASP A 60 10.83 7.44 6.19
C ASP A 60 10.61 6.53 4.99
N ARG A 61 11.04 6.99 3.82
CA ARG A 61 11.10 6.19 2.60
C ARG A 61 12.49 5.59 2.45
N PHE A 62 12.55 4.28 2.21
CA PHE A 62 13.80 3.57 1.96
C PHE A 62 13.59 2.46 0.92
N ASP A 63 14.69 1.92 0.42
CA ASP A 63 14.66 0.76 -0.46
C ASP A 63 14.81 -0.52 0.36
N ALA A 64 13.72 -1.28 0.47
CA ALA A 64 13.65 -2.53 1.20
C ALA A 64 14.18 -3.72 0.38
N SER A 65 14.84 -3.53 -0.76
CA SER A 65 15.32 -4.64 -1.57
C SER A 65 16.35 -5.52 -0.84
N PRO A 66 16.29 -6.86 -1.04
CA PRO A 66 17.32 -7.74 -0.50
C PRO A 66 18.69 -7.35 -1.04
N GLY A 67 19.67 -7.18 -0.14
CA GLY A 67 21.02 -6.75 -0.49
C GLY A 67 21.21 -5.22 -0.56
N ASN A 68 20.17 -4.42 -0.27
CA ASN A 68 20.33 -2.99 0.02
C ASN A 68 21.23 -2.79 1.27
N GLU A 69 22.00 -1.71 1.32
CA GLU A 69 22.94 -1.41 2.42
C GLU A 69 22.27 -1.23 3.78
N LEU A 70 20.97 -0.94 3.82
CA LEU A 70 20.19 -0.81 5.05
C LEU A 70 19.56 -2.14 5.49
N VAL A 71 19.43 -3.11 4.59
CA VAL A 71 18.64 -4.33 4.77
C VAL A 71 19.56 -5.52 5.03
N ALA A 72 19.47 -6.08 6.23
CA ALA A 72 20.12 -7.35 6.55
C ALA A 72 19.27 -8.55 6.11
N ASP A 73 17.96 -8.49 6.36
CA ASP A 73 16.99 -9.48 5.92
C ASP A 73 15.60 -8.83 5.74
N ARG A 74 14.76 -9.41 4.88
CA ARG A 74 13.39 -8.95 4.68
C ARG A 74 12.46 -10.14 4.54
N ARG A 75 11.35 -10.07 5.27
CA ARG A 75 10.23 -11.00 5.16
C ARG A 75 8.95 -10.23 4.82
N GLU A 76 8.17 -10.76 3.88
CA GLU A 76 6.81 -10.31 3.65
C GLU A 76 5.90 -10.88 4.74
N ILE A 77 5.00 -10.06 5.27
CA ILE A 77 4.15 -10.38 6.42
C ILE A 77 2.69 -10.01 6.12
N GLU A 78 1.77 -10.52 6.92
CA GLU A 78 0.34 -10.19 6.80
C GLU A 78 -0.05 -9.07 7.79
N TYR A 79 -1.27 -8.53 7.65
CA TYR A 79 -1.73 -7.43 8.50
C TYR A 79 -1.70 -7.78 9.99
N GLU A 80 -2.01 -9.04 10.33
CA GLU A 80 -2.02 -9.52 11.72
C GLU A 80 -0.63 -9.62 12.37
N ASP A 81 0.44 -9.69 11.56
CA ASP A 81 1.83 -9.74 12.02
C ASP A 81 2.41 -8.35 12.37
N LEU A 82 1.73 -7.28 11.96
CA LEU A 82 2.15 -5.90 12.25
C LEU A 82 2.10 -5.63 13.76
N SER A 83 3.03 -4.80 14.25
CA SER A 83 2.93 -4.26 15.60
C SER A 83 1.68 -3.36 15.74
N GLY A 84 1.17 -3.20 16.97
CA GLY A 84 0.04 -2.30 17.21
C GLY A 84 0.33 -0.84 16.83
N ALA A 85 1.59 -0.41 16.94
CA ALA A 85 2.04 0.88 16.43
C ALA A 85 2.00 0.92 14.90
N ALA A 86 2.57 -0.09 14.22
CA ALA A 86 2.56 -0.16 12.76
C ALA A 86 1.13 -0.20 12.17
N GLN A 87 0.21 -0.94 12.81
CA GLN A 87 -1.21 -0.96 12.40
C GLN A 87 -1.88 0.41 12.54
N SER A 88 -1.49 1.19 13.56
CA SER A 88 -2.04 2.54 13.79
C SER A 88 -1.52 3.56 12.77
N GLU A 89 -0.27 3.40 12.33
CA GLU A 89 0.35 4.26 11.31
C GLU A 89 -0.01 3.89 9.88
N LEU A 90 -0.52 2.67 9.65
CA LEU A 90 -0.77 2.14 8.31
C LEU A 90 -1.71 3.01 7.46
N GLU A 91 -2.82 3.49 8.04
CA GLU A 91 -3.76 4.35 7.31
C GLU A 91 -3.09 5.66 6.85
N HIS A 92 -2.29 6.27 7.74
CA HIS A 92 -1.55 7.49 7.42
C HIS A 92 -0.52 7.24 6.32
N ALA A 93 0.25 6.15 6.40
CA ALA A 93 1.22 5.79 5.37
C ALA A 93 0.57 5.52 4.00
N ILE A 94 -0.57 4.82 3.96
CA ILE A 94 -1.31 4.60 2.70
C ILE A 94 -1.79 5.91 2.12
N ARG A 95 -2.36 6.79 2.95
CA ARG A 95 -2.83 8.12 2.54
C ARG A 95 -1.69 8.94 1.93
N ASP A 96 -0.53 8.94 2.56
CA ASP A 96 0.66 9.66 2.09
C ASP A 96 1.18 9.08 0.77
N VAL A 97 1.17 7.76 0.59
CA VAL A 97 1.50 7.11 -0.69
C VAL A 97 0.52 7.52 -1.77
N VAL A 98 -0.79 7.45 -1.51
CA VAL A 98 -1.83 7.81 -2.49
C VAL A 98 -1.76 9.29 -2.88
N GLU A 99 -1.42 10.16 -1.94
CA GLU A 99 -1.26 11.59 -2.18
C GLU A 99 0.03 11.91 -2.95
N THR A 100 1.15 11.27 -2.60
CA THR A 100 2.43 11.47 -3.29
C THR A 100 2.36 10.98 -4.74
N ASP A 101 1.72 9.84 -4.95
CA ASP A 101 1.61 9.19 -6.27
C ASP A 101 0.24 9.42 -6.90
N GLU A 102 -0.34 10.61 -6.70
CA GLU A 102 -1.71 10.96 -7.10
C GLU A 102 -2.09 10.50 -8.52
N GLN A 103 -1.22 10.73 -9.50
CA GLN A 103 -1.51 10.38 -10.89
C GLN A 103 -1.81 8.89 -11.07
N ARG A 104 -1.05 8.01 -10.41
CA ARG A 104 -1.26 6.55 -10.47
C ARG A 104 -2.67 6.16 -10.04
N PHE A 105 -3.20 6.85 -9.03
CA PHE A 105 -4.49 6.56 -8.44
C PHE A 105 -5.65 7.26 -9.16
N VAL A 106 -5.40 8.44 -9.73
CA VAL A 106 -6.31 9.07 -10.69
C VAL A 106 -6.45 8.20 -11.95
N ASP A 107 -5.35 7.63 -12.43
CA ASP A 107 -5.33 6.72 -13.56
C ASP A 107 -6.18 5.47 -13.31
N PHE A 108 -6.25 4.97 -12.08
CA PHE A 108 -7.22 3.91 -11.74
C PHE A 108 -8.67 4.30 -12.08
N TYR A 109 -9.11 5.52 -11.76
CA TYR A 109 -10.45 5.99 -12.15
C TYR A 109 -10.59 6.13 -13.67
N ASN A 110 -9.54 6.61 -14.32
CA ASN A 110 -9.48 6.79 -15.77
C ASN A 110 -9.40 5.49 -16.54
N ASP A 111 -8.93 4.41 -15.96
CA ASP A 111 -8.65 3.17 -16.67
C ASP A 111 -9.49 1.99 -16.18
N ALA A 112 -10.17 2.12 -15.04
CA ALA A 112 -11.01 1.06 -14.49
C ALA A 112 -11.97 0.47 -15.53
N GLN A 113 -12.04 -0.86 -15.55
CA GLN A 113 -12.75 -1.67 -16.53
C GLN A 113 -13.88 -2.52 -15.89
N PRO A 114 -14.82 -3.02 -16.70
CA PRO A 114 -15.72 -4.09 -16.32
C PRO A 114 -14.95 -5.38 -15.98
N ILE A 115 -15.26 -5.98 -14.83
CA ILE A 115 -14.76 -7.32 -14.44
C ILE A 115 -15.66 -8.40 -15.04
N THR A 116 -16.98 -8.17 -15.00
CA THR A 116 -18.00 -9.01 -15.64
C THR A 116 -19.09 -8.14 -16.25
N LEU A 117 -20.08 -8.76 -16.90
CA LEU A 117 -21.26 -8.05 -17.42
C LEU A 117 -22.05 -7.27 -16.34
N ARG A 118 -21.88 -7.61 -15.05
CA ARG A 118 -22.61 -6.99 -13.92
C ARG A 118 -21.72 -6.30 -12.90
N LEU A 119 -20.40 -6.50 -12.97
CA LEU A 119 -19.43 -6.00 -12.00
C LEU A 119 -18.32 -5.20 -12.70
N HIS A 120 -17.93 -4.08 -12.11
CA HIS A 120 -16.93 -3.15 -12.62
C HIS A 120 -15.92 -2.89 -11.50
N GLN A 121 -14.65 -2.63 -11.83
CA GLN A 121 -13.59 -2.36 -10.85
C GLN A 121 -13.96 -1.21 -9.90
N LEU A 122 -14.48 -0.10 -10.42
CA LEU A 122 -15.06 0.98 -9.60
C LEU A 122 -16.12 0.55 -8.57
N ASN A 123 -16.86 -0.56 -8.75
CA ASN A 123 -17.81 -1.02 -7.73
C ASN A 123 -17.11 -1.71 -6.54
N LEU A 124 -15.83 -2.06 -6.66
CA LEU A 124 -15.03 -2.60 -5.57
C LEU A 124 -14.64 -1.51 -4.57
N LEU A 125 -14.68 -0.25 -4.99
CA LEU A 125 -14.39 0.89 -4.14
C LEU A 125 -15.54 1.13 -3.14
N PRO A 126 -15.23 1.27 -1.83
CA PRO A 126 -16.21 1.58 -0.79
C PRO A 126 -17.08 2.79 -1.15
N GLY A 127 -18.39 2.67 -0.91
CA GLY A 127 -19.35 3.74 -1.21
C GLY A 127 -19.69 3.95 -2.70
N ILE A 128 -18.99 3.31 -3.66
CA ILE A 128 -19.28 3.47 -5.09
C ILE A 128 -20.30 2.44 -5.57
N GLY A 129 -21.59 2.80 -5.45
CA GLY A 129 -22.69 2.04 -6.05
C GLY A 129 -22.91 2.30 -7.55
N LYS A 130 -23.91 1.63 -8.13
CA LYS A 130 -24.30 1.74 -9.56
C LYS A 130 -24.43 3.19 -10.06
N LYS A 131 -25.05 4.07 -9.27
CA LYS A 131 -25.27 5.47 -9.63
C LYS A 131 -23.94 6.22 -9.75
N LEU A 132 -23.10 6.12 -8.72
CA LEU A 132 -21.84 6.85 -8.67
C LEU A 132 -20.85 6.33 -9.71
N ARG A 133 -20.74 5.01 -9.87
CA ARG A 133 -19.97 4.39 -10.97
C ARG A 133 -20.37 4.97 -12.32
N ASN A 134 -21.67 4.98 -12.64
CA ASN A 134 -22.14 5.47 -13.92
C ASN A 134 -21.80 6.97 -14.10
N ASN A 135 -21.91 7.79 -13.05
CA ASN A 135 -21.50 9.19 -13.10
C ASN A 135 -20.01 9.33 -13.43
N ILE A 136 -19.13 8.56 -12.77
CA ILE A 136 -17.68 8.55 -13.05
C ILE A 136 -17.42 8.21 -14.53
N LEU A 137 -18.07 7.15 -15.04
CA LEU A 137 -17.90 6.72 -16.43
C LEU A 137 -18.40 7.75 -17.45
N GLU A 138 -19.51 8.45 -17.16
CA GLU A 138 -20.00 9.53 -18.04
C GLU A 138 -19.08 10.74 -18.04
N GLU A 139 -18.55 11.16 -16.88
CA GLU A 139 -17.60 12.26 -16.82
C GLU A 139 -16.29 11.91 -17.51
N ARG A 140 -15.75 10.70 -17.31
CA ARG A 140 -14.57 10.18 -18.01
C ARG A 140 -14.69 10.23 -19.54
N LYS A 141 -15.89 10.00 -20.10
CA LYS A 141 -16.12 10.10 -21.55
C LYS A 141 -15.93 11.52 -22.11
N ARG A 142 -16.08 12.54 -21.26
CA ARG A 142 -15.85 13.94 -21.63
C ARG A 142 -14.36 14.31 -21.64
N GLY A 143 -13.53 13.48 -21.01
CA GLY A 143 -12.08 13.62 -20.91
C GLY A 143 -11.58 12.89 -19.67
N PRO A 144 -10.31 12.45 -19.65
CA PRO A 144 -9.71 11.88 -18.45
C PRO A 144 -9.73 12.89 -17.28
N PHE A 145 -9.67 12.38 -16.06
CA PHE A 145 -9.43 13.17 -14.87
C PHE A 145 -7.94 13.46 -14.75
N GLU A 146 -7.59 14.68 -14.35
CA GLU A 146 -6.18 15.11 -14.19
C GLU A 146 -5.71 15.06 -12.73
N SER A 147 -6.64 15.09 -11.77
CA SER A 147 -6.35 15.12 -10.34
C SER A 147 -7.55 14.60 -9.53
N PHE A 148 -7.32 14.32 -8.25
CA PHE A 148 -8.40 14.05 -7.28
C PHE A 148 -9.34 15.25 -7.14
N GLU A 149 -8.82 16.47 -7.24
CA GLU A 149 -9.63 17.69 -7.21
C GLU A 149 -10.54 17.77 -8.44
N ASP A 150 -10.02 17.52 -9.64
CA ASP A 150 -10.81 17.48 -10.88
C ASP A 150 -11.91 16.41 -10.78
N LEU A 151 -11.54 15.21 -10.36
CA LEU A 151 -12.47 14.10 -10.16
C LEU A 151 -13.60 14.44 -9.18
N GLY A 152 -13.27 15.00 -8.01
CA GLY A 152 -14.23 15.40 -6.99
C GLY A 152 -15.14 16.55 -7.43
N SER A 153 -14.63 17.47 -8.26
CA SER A 153 -15.40 18.60 -8.77
C SER A 153 -16.39 18.19 -9.87
N ARG A 154 -16.02 17.24 -10.73
CA ARG A 154 -16.84 16.78 -11.87
C ARG A 154 -17.86 15.73 -11.48
N VAL A 155 -17.51 14.82 -10.57
CA VAL A 155 -18.37 13.69 -10.20
C VAL A 155 -19.20 14.03 -8.97
N SER A 156 -20.43 14.50 -9.21
CA SER A 156 -21.39 14.77 -8.13
C SER A 156 -21.59 13.54 -7.23
N GLY A 157 -21.30 13.71 -5.94
CA GLY A 157 -21.44 12.68 -4.90
C GLY A 157 -20.16 11.91 -4.57
N LEU A 158 -19.05 12.12 -5.31
CA LEU A 158 -17.74 11.59 -4.99
C LEU A 158 -16.92 12.66 -4.26
N HIS A 159 -17.22 12.90 -2.99
CA HIS A 159 -16.62 14.01 -2.24
C HIS A 159 -15.15 13.77 -1.87
N ASN A 160 -14.75 12.51 -1.63
CA ASN A 160 -13.41 12.17 -1.17
C ASN A 160 -12.83 11.00 -2.01
N PRO A 161 -12.46 11.22 -3.28
CA PRO A 161 -11.95 10.15 -4.14
C PRO A 161 -10.68 9.50 -3.56
N LYS A 162 -9.77 10.30 -3.01
CA LYS A 162 -8.58 9.81 -2.30
C LYS A 162 -8.95 8.85 -1.17
N GLU A 163 -9.89 9.25 -0.31
CA GLU A 163 -10.28 8.46 0.87
C GLU A 163 -10.84 7.10 0.49
N VAL A 164 -11.66 7.05 -0.54
CA VAL A 164 -12.27 5.82 -1.03
C VAL A 164 -11.21 4.80 -1.47
N LEU A 165 -10.08 5.26 -2.03
CA LEU A 165 -8.96 4.40 -2.37
C LEU A 165 -8.19 3.93 -1.13
N VAL A 166 -7.94 4.83 -0.16
CA VAL A 166 -7.29 4.48 1.12
C VAL A 166 -8.09 3.41 1.85
N GLU A 167 -9.40 3.58 1.97
CA GLU A 167 -10.31 2.59 2.56
C GLU A 167 -10.25 1.25 1.81
N ARG A 168 -10.20 1.28 0.48
CA ARG A 168 -10.10 0.05 -0.32
C ARG A 168 -8.76 -0.67 -0.11
N ILE A 169 -7.66 0.05 -0.07
CA ILE A 169 -6.32 -0.53 0.14
C ILE A 169 -6.27 -1.16 1.55
N LEU A 170 -6.81 -0.48 2.57
CA LEU A 170 -6.93 -1.01 3.92
C LEU A 170 -7.80 -2.27 4.00
N GLU A 171 -8.94 -2.29 3.30
CA GLU A 171 -9.80 -3.48 3.17
C GLU A 171 -8.99 -4.64 2.54
N GLU A 172 -8.26 -4.36 1.46
CA GLU A 172 -7.42 -5.36 0.78
C GLU A 172 -6.27 -5.89 1.64
N LEU A 173 -5.70 -5.06 2.53
CA LEU A 173 -4.67 -5.49 3.48
C LEU A 173 -5.22 -6.37 4.61
N ARG A 174 -6.44 -6.07 5.07
CA ARG A 174 -7.05 -6.74 6.24
C ARG A 174 -7.79 -8.03 5.87
N GLU A 175 -8.41 -8.07 4.71
CA GLU A 175 -9.24 -9.20 4.29
C GLU A 175 -8.46 -10.14 3.38
N GLU A 176 -8.27 -11.38 3.83
CA GLU A 176 -7.51 -12.40 3.09
C GLU A 176 -8.34 -12.99 1.93
N ASP A 177 -9.64 -13.20 2.17
CA ASP A 177 -10.57 -13.91 1.27
C ASP A 177 -11.23 -13.02 0.20
N LEU A 178 -10.66 -11.85 -0.09
CA LEU A 178 -11.17 -10.98 -1.15
C LEU A 178 -11.01 -11.62 -2.52
N LYS A 179 -12.15 -11.93 -3.13
CA LYS A 179 -12.19 -12.48 -4.50
C LYS A 179 -11.51 -11.59 -5.54
N TYR A 180 -11.51 -10.27 -5.33
CA TYR A 180 -10.86 -9.32 -6.23
C TYR A 180 -10.00 -8.37 -5.42
N ARG A 181 -8.71 -8.32 -5.77
CA ARG A 181 -7.76 -7.33 -5.28
C ARG A 181 -7.40 -6.39 -6.42
N THR A 182 -7.18 -5.13 -6.08
CA THR A 182 -6.97 -4.04 -7.03
C THR A 182 -5.60 -3.41 -6.84
N PHE A 183 -5.16 -3.28 -5.60
CA PHE A 183 -3.96 -2.54 -5.21
C PHE A 183 -2.97 -3.41 -4.48
N VAL A 184 -3.45 -4.28 -3.58
CA VAL A 184 -2.59 -5.14 -2.76
C VAL A 184 -2.34 -6.45 -3.50
N ARG A 185 -1.07 -6.76 -3.76
CA ARG A 185 -0.70 -8.07 -4.30
C ARG A 185 -0.31 -9.00 -3.17
N VAL A 186 -1.01 -10.12 -3.05
CA VAL A 186 -0.57 -11.27 -2.26
C VAL A 186 0.05 -12.27 -3.22
N GLU A 187 1.20 -12.84 -2.86
CA GLU A 187 1.68 -14.03 -3.57
C GLU A 187 0.63 -15.14 -3.38
N GLU A 188 0.00 -15.60 -4.46
CA GLU A 188 -0.82 -16.81 -4.39
C GLU A 188 0.10 -17.95 -3.95
N GLN A 189 -0.08 -18.42 -2.72
CA GLN A 189 0.52 -19.67 -2.27
C GLN A 189 0.05 -20.75 -3.24
N GLN A 190 0.93 -21.15 -4.16
CA GLN A 190 0.68 -22.29 -5.03
C GLN A 190 0.58 -23.53 -4.12
N GLN A 191 -0.66 -23.93 -3.82
CA GLN A 191 -0.98 -25.17 -3.10
C GLN A 191 -0.53 -26.40 -3.89
#